data_AF-A0A194R451-F1
#
_entry.id   AF-A0A194R451-F1
#
_cell.length_a   1.000
_cell.length_b   1.000
_cell.length_c   1.000
_cell.angle_alpha   90.00
_cell.angle_beta   90.00
_cell.angle_gamma   90.00
#
_symmetry.space_group_name_H-M   'P 1'
#
loop_
_entity.id
_entity.type
_entity.pdbx_description
1 polymer ?
#
loop_
_entity_poly.entity_id
_entity_poly.type
_entity_poly.pdbx_seq_one_letter_code
_entity_poly.pdbx_strand_id
1 'polypeptide(L)'
;MDKLFKIPLLDDFKQVTDDLISNLYNLENLKHAKILSEEDSRNAKEEIKKCILESNFDFDLLNKILESKQYNESKITHFITCCKQRKSELLVSTVMHINSAHGEIVQDFDWLLKLVIGTSDLKTMKYPLLQLLLLTATKTGNKDKRVYDVSKDILDKMINVLEEAINT
;
A
#
# COMPACT_ATOMS: atom_id res chain seq x y z
N MET A 1 16.38 13.82 1.87
CA MET A 1 15.81 15.18 1.92
C MET A 1 16.71 16.17 1.23
N ASP A 2 18.00 16.27 1.54
CA ASP A 2 18.85 17.30 0.92
C ASP A 2 18.89 17.22 -0.61
N LYS A 3 18.86 16.02 -1.21
CA LYS A 3 18.80 15.90 -2.68
C LYS A 3 17.39 16.11 -3.27
N LEU A 4 16.33 15.75 -2.53
CA LEU A 4 14.93 15.99 -2.94
C LEU A 4 14.62 17.49 -2.97
N PHE A 5 14.99 18.21 -1.90
CA PHE A 5 14.75 19.65 -1.80
C PHE A 5 15.74 20.48 -2.65
N LYS A 6 16.83 19.88 -3.14
CA LYS A 6 17.74 20.46 -4.14
C LYS A 6 17.21 20.44 -5.58
N ILE A 7 16.07 19.79 -5.86
CA ILE A 7 15.44 19.85 -7.19
C ILE A 7 15.13 21.32 -7.51
N PRO A 8 15.70 21.91 -8.57
CA PRO A 8 15.62 23.35 -8.79
C PRO A 8 14.21 23.81 -9.19
N LEU A 9 13.52 23.02 -10.02
CA LEU A 9 12.17 23.33 -10.49
C LEU A 9 11.12 22.87 -9.46
N LEU A 10 10.19 23.76 -9.15
CA LEU A 10 9.12 23.48 -8.18
C LEU A 10 8.16 22.40 -8.70
N ASP A 11 7.84 22.41 -9.99
CA ASP A 11 6.90 21.44 -10.57
C ASP A 11 7.51 20.02 -10.58
N ASP A 12 8.79 19.90 -10.89
CA ASP A 12 9.55 18.65 -10.78
C ASP A 12 9.58 18.15 -9.32
N PHE A 13 9.77 19.06 -8.36
CA PHE A 13 9.73 18.73 -6.94
C PHE A 13 8.35 18.20 -6.53
N LYS A 14 7.26 18.82 -6.99
CA LYS A 14 5.89 18.39 -6.70
C LYS A 14 5.63 17.00 -7.24
N GLN A 15 5.94 16.77 -8.53
CA GLN A 15 5.75 15.48 -9.19
C GLN A 15 6.53 14.37 -8.48
N VAL A 16 7.81 14.61 -8.19
CA VAL A 16 8.65 13.63 -7.49
C VAL A 16 8.15 13.38 -6.06
N THR A 17 7.73 14.42 -5.35
CA THR A 17 7.20 14.29 -3.99
C THR A 17 5.92 13.46 -3.98
N ASP A 18 5.00 13.74 -4.90
CA ASP A 18 3.76 12.99 -5.04
C ASP A 18 4.03 11.51 -5.39
N ASP A 19 4.95 11.24 -6.31
CA ASP A 19 5.31 9.87 -6.70
C ASP A 19 5.96 9.10 -5.55
N LEU A 20 6.85 9.75 -4.79
CA LEU A 20 7.54 9.15 -3.65
C LEU A 20 6.59 8.87 -2.49
N ILE A 21 5.68 9.80 -2.18
CA ILE A 21 4.68 9.63 -1.11
C ILE A 21 3.70 8.50 -1.49
N SER A 22 3.23 8.45 -2.74
CA SER A 22 2.34 7.38 -3.23
C SER A 22 2.99 6.00 -3.16
N ASN A 23 4.31 5.91 -3.33
CA ASN A 23 5.03 4.65 -3.40
C ASN A 23 6.04 4.47 -2.26
N LEU A 24 5.79 5.06 -1.09
CA LEU A 24 6.78 5.13 0.00
C LEU A 24 7.33 3.75 0.42
N TYR A 25 6.47 2.74 0.42
CA TYR A 25 6.81 1.37 0.82
C TYR A 25 6.95 0.38 -0.34
N ASN A 26 6.67 0.81 -1.57
CA ASN A 26 6.86 -0.02 -2.76
C ASN A 26 8.26 0.19 -3.33
N LEU A 27 9.09 -0.87 -3.29
CA LEU A 27 10.49 -0.80 -3.71
C LEU A 27 10.68 -1.05 -5.22
N GLU A 28 9.70 -1.66 -5.90
CA GLU A 28 9.82 -2.04 -7.32
C GLU A 28 9.32 -0.95 -8.29
N ASN A 29 8.45 -0.05 -7.83
CA ASN A 29 7.95 1.08 -8.62
C ASN A 29 8.85 2.33 -8.52
N LEU A 30 10.15 2.19 -8.84
CA LEU A 30 11.10 3.32 -8.90
C LEU A 30 11.13 4.00 -10.28
N LYS A 31 10.45 3.45 -11.29
CA LYS A 31 10.57 3.84 -12.70
C LYS A 31 9.99 5.23 -13.06
N HIS A 32 9.27 5.89 -12.15
CA HIS A 32 8.60 7.16 -12.45
C HIS A 32 9.44 8.40 -12.08
N ALA A 33 10.48 8.25 -11.27
CA ALA A 33 11.39 9.35 -10.96
C ALA A 33 12.42 9.53 -12.10
N LYS A 34 11.97 9.98 -13.28
CA LYS A 34 12.86 10.36 -14.42
C LYS A 34 13.94 11.39 -14.07
N ILE A 35 13.84 12.00 -12.89
CA ILE A 35 14.59 13.18 -12.43
C ILE A 35 15.64 12.82 -11.37
N LEU A 36 15.50 11.69 -10.67
CA LEU A 36 16.43 11.25 -9.62
C LEU A 36 17.03 9.90 -9.98
N SER A 37 18.29 9.67 -9.59
CA SER A 37 18.88 8.34 -9.66
C SER A 37 18.11 7.35 -8.77
N GLU A 38 18.18 6.05 -9.06
CA GLU A 38 17.52 5.01 -8.25
C GLU A 38 18.00 5.03 -6.79
N GLU A 39 19.27 5.36 -6.57
CA GLU A 39 19.87 5.47 -5.24
C GLU A 39 19.37 6.71 -4.49
N ASP A 40 19.27 7.85 -5.18
CA ASP A 40 18.74 9.08 -4.57
C ASP A 40 17.26 8.98 -4.24
N SER A 41 16.49 8.26 -5.07
CA SER A 41 15.08 7.97 -4.80
C SER A 41 14.91 7.08 -3.56
N ARG A 42 15.78 6.07 -3.40
CA ARG A 42 15.77 5.18 -2.23
C ARG A 42 16.13 5.94 -0.95
N ASN A 43 17.17 6.76 -0.99
CA ASN A 43 17.59 7.60 0.12
C ASN A 43 16.51 8.62 0.50
N ALA A 44 15.84 9.22 -0.49
CA ALA A 44 14.71 10.11 -0.25
C ALA A 44 13.54 9.41 0.46
N LYS A 45 13.18 8.18 0.05
CA LYS A 45 12.14 7.39 0.74
C LYS A 45 12.50 7.10 2.19
N GLU A 46 13.72 6.64 2.46
CA GLU A 46 14.16 6.34 3.83
C GLU A 46 14.18 7.58 4.72
N GLU A 47 14.61 8.72 4.19
CA GLU A 47 14.57 9.97 4.94
C GLU A 47 13.14 10.47 5.19
N ILE A 48 12.22 10.32 4.23
CA ILE A 48 10.80 10.63 4.44
C ILE A 48 10.22 9.73 5.53
N LYS A 49 10.48 8.42 5.49
CA LYS A 49 10.05 7.48 6.54
C LYS A 49 10.58 7.90 7.90
N LYS A 50 11.87 8.21 8.00
CA LYS A 50 12.49 8.66 9.25
C LYS A 50 11.82 9.91 9.81
N CYS A 51 11.53 10.90 8.97
CA CYS A 51 10.86 12.12 9.43
C CYS A 51 9.37 11.92 9.77
N ILE A 52 8.67 11.01 9.10
CA ILE A 52 7.30 10.63 9.49
C ILE A 52 7.31 9.92 10.85
N LEU A 53 8.29 9.05 11.10
CA LEU A 53 8.45 8.36 12.39
C LEU A 53 8.83 9.34 13.52
N GLU A 54 9.78 10.23 13.29
CA GLU A 54 10.21 11.25 14.24
C GLU A 54 9.10 12.27 14.57
N SER A 55 8.22 12.55 13.61
CA SER A 55 7.08 13.44 13.82
C SER A 55 5.87 12.73 14.44
N ASN A 56 5.85 11.40 14.55
CA ASN A 56 4.68 10.63 14.99
C ASN A 56 3.37 11.04 14.27
N PHE A 57 3.47 11.38 12.98
CA PHE A 57 2.37 11.94 12.17
C PHE A 57 1.75 13.27 12.70
N ASP A 58 2.45 13.98 13.57
CA ASP A 58 2.13 15.34 13.97
C ASP A 58 2.70 16.32 12.93
N PHE A 59 1.80 16.95 12.17
CA PHE A 59 2.18 17.87 11.11
C PHE A 59 2.77 19.18 11.62
N ASP A 60 2.49 19.57 12.87
CA ASP A 60 3.05 20.78 13.48
C ASP A 60 4.50 20.55 13.91
N LEU A 61 4.81 19.35 14.42
CA LEU A 61 6.19 18.92 14.66
C LEU A 61 6.95 18.72 13.35
N LEU A 62 6.31 18.14 12.33
CA LEU A 62 6.90 17.99 11.00
C LEU A 62 7.28 19.35 10.40
N ASN A 63 6.41 20.36 10.55
CA ASN A 63 6.71 21.70 10.05
C ASN A 63 7.95 22.30 10.75
N LYS A 64 8.02 22.20 12.09
CA LYS A 64 9.19 22.67 12.85
C LYS A 64 10.49 21.95 12.45
N ILE A 65 10.43 20.64 12.21
CA ILE A 65 11.59 19.86 11.75
C ILE A 65 12.05 20.32 10.36
N LEU A 66 11.11 20.58 9.45
CA LEU A 66 11.43 21.05 8.10
C LEU A 66 11.93 22.50 8.06
N GLU A 67 11.36 23.37 8.89
CA GLU A 67 11.82 24.75 9.09
C GLU A 67 13.25 24.79 9.66
N SER A 68 13.58 23.90 10.60
CA SER A 68 14.93 23.81 11.18
C SER A 68 16.03 23.46 10.17
N LYS A 69 15.66 22.86 9.03
CA LYS A 69 16.57 22.46 7.93
C LYS A 69 16.73 23.50 6.83
N GLN A 70 16.15 24.70 6.98
CA GLN A 70 16.26 25.84 6.05
C GLN A 70 15.84 25.52 4.60
N TYR A 71 14.83 24.66 4.41
CA TYR A 71 14.28 24.42 3.06
C TYR A 71 13.35 25.57 2.60
N ASN A 72 13.12 25.65 1.29
CA ASN A 72 12.23 26.66 0.73
C ASN A 72 10.78 26.48 1.24
N GLU A 73 10.19 27.56 1.76
CA GLU A 73 8.83 27.58 2.36
C GLU A 73 7.75 27.01 1.43
N SER A 74 7.83 27.28 0.13
CA SER A 74 6.89 26.75 -0.87
C SER A 74 6.98 25.22 -1.00
N LYS A 75 8.20 24.67 -0.93
CA LYS A 75 8.43 23.22 -0.98
C LYS A 75 7.98 22.54 0.31
N ILE A 76 8.25 23.15 1.47
CA ILE A 76 7.79 22.67 2.77
C ILE A 76 6.26 22.62 2.80
N THR A 77 5.62 23.73 2.41
CA THR A 77 4.16 23.84 2.39
C THR A 77 3.53 22.77 1.49
N HIS A 78 4.08 22.56 0.29
CA HIS A 78 3.59 21.52 -0.60
C HIS A 78 3.76 20.12 0.00
N PHE A 79 4.94 19.79 0.51
CA PHE A 79 5.22 18.49 1.13
C PHE A 79 4.25 18.18 2.27
N ILE A 80 4.04 19.15 3.18
CA ILE A 80 3.10 19.01 4.30
C ILE A 80 1.66 18.84 3.80
N THR A 81 1.27 19.61 2.78
CA THR A 81 -0.06 19.52 2.19
C THR A 81 -0.30 18.14 1.59
N CYS A 82 0.66 17.59 0.84
CA CYS A 82 0.57 16.24 0.30
C CYS A 82 0.49 15.18 1.39
N CYS A 83 1.32 15.28 2.44
CA CYS A 83 1.24 14.37 3.57
C CYS A 83 -0.10 14.45 4.32
N LYS A 84 -0.68 15.66 4.46
CA LYS A 84 -2.00 15.87 5.08
C LYS A 84 -3.12 15.26 4.24
N GLN A 85 -3.13 15.51 2.94
CA GLN A 85 -4.14 14.99 2.02
C GLN A 85 -4.12 13.46 1.94
N ARG A 86 -2.92 12.85 1.99
CA ARG A 86 -2.74 11.40 1.89
C ARG A 86 -2.52 10.70 3.22
N LYS A 87 -2.91 11.33 4.34
CA LYS A 87 -2.71 10.78 5.68
C LYS A 87 -3.28 9.36 5.81
N SER A 88 -4.51 9.15 5.36
CA SER A 88 -5.18 7.84 5.45
C SER A 88 -4.45 6.78 4.63
N GLU A 89 -4.03 7.10 3.42
CA GLU A 89 -3.27 6.20 2.55
C GLU A 89 -1.91 5.85 3.16
N LEU A 90 -1.21 6.84 3.73
CA LEU A 90 0.07 6.63 4.41
C LEU A 90 -0.07 5.73 5.63
N LEU A 91 -1.12 5.91 6.44
CA LEU A 91 -1.37 5.06 7.60
C LEU A 91 -1.65 3.62 7.18
N VAL A 92 -2.56 3.41 6.23
CA VAL A 92 -2.88 2.08 5.69
C VAL A 92 -1.61 1.43 5.13
N SER A 93 -0.86 2.14 4.29
CA SER A 93 0.37 1.63 3.68
C SER A 93 1.45 1.29 4.72
N THR A 94 1.56 2.09 5.79
CA THR A 94 2.48 1.83 6.91
C THR A 94 2.09 0.57 7.69
N VAL A 95 0.81 0.42 8.03
CA VAL A 95 0.30 -0.77 8.74
C VAL A 95 0.52 -2.03 7.89
N MET A 96 0.20 -1.95 6.60
CA MET A 96 0.42 -3.06 5.65
C MET A 96 1.90 -3.41 5.53
N HIS A 97 2.79 -2.41 5.49
CA HIS A 97 4.24 -2.67 5.45
C HIS A 97 4.75 -3.37 6.72
N ILE A 98 4.29 -2.96 7.90
CA ILE A 98 4.67 -3.58 9.17
C ILE A 98 4.15 -5.02 9.24
N ASN A 99 2.88 -5.24 8.89
CA ASN A 99 2.29 -6.58 8.93
C ASN A 99 2.92 -7.51 7.89
N SER A 100 3.21 -7.00 6.69
CA SER A 100 3.89 -7.78 5.64
C SER A 100 5.35 -8.11 5.96
N ALA A 101 5.94 -7.56 7.02
CA ALA A 101 7.25 -7.99 7.50
C ALA A 101 7.24 -9.43 8.03
N HIS A 102 6.07 -9.92 8.45
CA HIS A 102 5.89 -11.25 9.05
C HIS A 102 5.38 -12.29 8.04
N GLY A 103 5.09 -11.87 6.80
CA GLY A 103 4.56 -12.75 5.77
C GLY A 103 3.76 -12.00 4.72
N GLU A 104 3.07 -12.75 3.88
CA GLU A 104 2.13 -12.18 2.95
C GLU A 104 0.81 -11.84 3.66
N ILE A 105 0.24 -10.70 3.31
CA ILE A 105 -1.00 -10.18 3.91
C ILE A 105 -2.10 -10.09 2.87
N VAL A 106 -3.35 -10.31 3.28
CA VAL A 106 -4.53 -10.02 2.44
C VAL A 106 -4.85 -8.52 2.58
N GLN A 107 -4.78 -7.80 1.47
CA GLN A 107 -5.11 -6.36 1.42
C GLN A 107 -6.57 -6.11 1.10
N ASP A 108 -7.14 -6.92 0.22
CA ASP A 108 -8.50 -6.77 -0.28
C ASP A 108 -9.04 -8.12 -0.73
N PHE A 109 -10.36 -8.25 -0.80
CA PHE A 109 -11.01 -9.42 -1.34
C PHE A 109 -12.26 -9.07 -2.14
N ASP A 110 -12.51 -9.86 -3.16
CA ASP A 110 -13.74 -9.79 -3.96
C ASP A 110 -14.23 -11.21 -4.24
N TRP A 111 -15.49 -11.37 -4.61
CA TRP A 111 -16.08 -12.69 -4.82
C TRP A 111 -17.09 -12.72 -5.95
N LEU A 112 -17.19 -13.88 -6.59
CA LEU A 112 -18.14 -14.13 -7.66
C LEU A 112 -18.81 -15.49 -7.45
N LEU A 113 -20.14 -15.50 -7.42
CA LEU A 113 -20.91 -16.74 -7.38
C LEU A 113 -21.14 -17.27 -8.79
N LYS A 114 -20.70 -18.50 -9.05
CA LYS A 114 -20.89 -19.21 -10.32
C LYS A 114 -21.80 -20.40 -10.15
N LEU A 115 -22.66 -20.66 -11.13
CA LEU A 115 -23.42 -21.90 -11.20
C LEU A 115 -22.74 -22.85 -12.19
N VAL A 116 -22.16 -23.93 -11.68
CA VAL A 116 -21.51 -24.94 -12.52
C VAL A 116 -22.57 -25.94 -12.98
N ILE A 117 -22.68 -26.13 -14.29
CA ILE A 117 -23.62 -27.06 -14.92
C ILE A 117 -22.80 -28.18 -15.56
N GLY A 118 -22.80 -29.35 -14.93
CA GLY A 118 -22.26 -30.57 -15.51
C GLY A 118 -23.35 -31.30 -16.28
N THR A 119 -23.17 -31.45 -17.59
CA THR A 119 -23.99 -32.33 -18.43
C THR A 119 -23.24 -33.64 -18.65
N SER A 120 -23.68 -34.70 -17.98
CA SER A 120 -23.33 -36.07 -18.34
C SER A 120 -24.58 -36.75 -18.89
N ASP A 121 -24.42 -37.71 -19.80
CA ASP A 121 -25.51 -38.40 -20.52
C ASP A 121 -26.58 -39.02 -19.59
N LEU A 122 -26.27 -39.21 -18.31
CA LEU A 122 -27.17 -39.83 -17.32
C LEU A 122 -27.76 -38.85 -16.30
N LYS A 123 -27.15 -37.68 -16.05
CA LYS A 123 -27.64 -36.67 -15.07
C LYS A 123 -27.10 -35.27 -15.36
N THR A 124 -27.95 -34.26 -15.21
CA THR A 124 -27.53 -32.86 -15.11
C THR A 124 -27.20 -32.52 -13.66
N MET A 125 -25.94 -32.22 -13.36
CA MET A 125 -25.52 -31.73 -12.05
C MET A 125 -25.44 -30.21 -12.09
N LYS A 126 -26.16 -29.52 -11.19
CA LYS A 126 -26.07 -28.07 -11.02
C LYS A 126 -25.65 -27.79 -9.59
N TYR A 127 -24.53 -27.09 -9.41
CA TYR A 127 -24.08 -26.69 -8.07
C TYR A 127 -23.48 -25.28 -8.07
N PRO A 128 -23.73 -24.49 -7.02
CA PRO A 128 -23.11 -23.19 -6.84
C PRO A 128 -21.65 -23.37 -6.39
N LEU A 129 -20.78 -22.52 -6.91
CA LEU A 129 -19.37 -22.44 -6.55
C LEU A 129 -18.99 -20.97 -6.36
N LEU A 130 -18.38 -20.64 -5.22
CA LEU A 130 -17.91 -19.30 -4.93
C LEU A 130 -16.47 -19.17 -5.42
N GLN A 131 -16.21 -18.24 -6.33
CA GLN A 131 -14.84 -17.87 -6.65
C GLN A 131 -14.44 -16.68 -5.77
N LEU A 132 -13.49 -16.90 -4.86
CA LEU A 132 -12.91 -15.90 -3.99
C LEU A 132 -11.61 -15.36 -4.61
N LEU A 133 -11.54 -14.05 -4.80
CA LEU A 133 -10.35 -13.33 -5.21
C LEU A 133 -9.75 -12.65 -3.98
N LEU A 134 -8.51 -12.96 -3.65
CA LEU A 134 -7.74 -12.27 -2.62
C LEU A 134 -6.64 -11.45 -3.29
N LEU A 135 -6.60 -10.16 -3.02
CA LEU A 135 -5.46 -9.32 -3.33
C LEU A 135 -4.49 -9.41 -2.16
N THR A 136 -3.33 -9.98 -2.38
CA THR A 136 -2.29 -10.10 -1.37
C THR A 136 -1.17 -9.11 -1.61
N ALA A 137 -0.44 -8.76 -0.55
CA ALA A 137 0.79 -8.00 -0.66
C ALA A 137 1.92 -8.60 0.17
N THR A 138 3.13 -8.48 -0.36
CA THR A 138 4.36 -8.90 0.32
C THR A 138 5.14 -7.69 0.84
N LYS A 139 6.19 -7.95 1.63
CA LYS A 139 7.09 -6.92 2.19
C LYS A 139 7.65 -5.93 1.18
N THR A 140 7.84 -6.35 -0.08
CA THR A 140 8.38 -5.51 -1.15
C THR A 140 7.34 -4.56 -1.75
N GLY A 141 6.07 -4.70 -1.35
CA GLY A 141 4.94 -3.96 -1.91
C GLY A 141 4.36 -4.60 -3.17
N ASN A 142 4.82 -5.81 -3.53
CA ASN A 142 4.30 -6.53 -4.69
C ASN A 142 2.90 -7.02 -4.36
N LYS A 143 1.97 -6.71 -5.26
CA LYS A 143 0.58 -7.14 -5.16
C LYS A 143 0.37 -8.38 -6.02
N ASP A 144 -0.17 -9.43 -5.43
CA ASP A 144 -0.54 -10.65 -6.15
C ASP A 144 -2.04 -10.90 -6.03
N LYS A 145 -2.60 -11.63 -6.98
CA LYS A 145 -4.02 -11.97 -7.03
C LYS A 145 -4.15 -13.47 -6.91
N ARG A 146 -4.74 -13.93 -5.81
CA ARG A 146 -5.02 -15.35 -5.57
C ARG A 146 -6.49 -15.62 -5.80
N VAL A 147 -6.77 -16.63 -6.60
CA VAL A 147 -8.14 -17.04 -6.92
C VAL A 147 -8.37 -18.43 -6.36
N TYR A 148 -9.42 -18.58 -5.57
CA TYR A 148 -9.84 -19.84 -4.97
C TYR A 148 -11.27 -20.16 -5.36
N ASP A 149 -11.49 -21.38 -5.81
CA ASP A 149 -12.84 -21.91 -5.97
C ASP A 149 -13.26 -22.64 -4.69
N VAL A 150 -14.29 -22.11 -4.04
CA VAL A 150 -14.73 -22.48 -2.70
C VAL A 150 -16.14 -23.06 -2.78
N SER A 151 -16.29 -24.30 -2.33
CA SER A 151 -17.60 -24.93 -2.14
C SER A 151 -18.25 -24.43 -0.84
N LYS A 152 -19.56 -24.62 -0.72
CA LYS A 152 -20.30 -24.25 0.50
C LYS A 152 -19.66 -24.80 1.78
N ASP A 153 -19.32 -26.10 1.79
CA ASP A 153 -18.76 -26.76 2.98
C ASP A 153 -17.39 -26.20 3.38
N ILE A 154 -16.58 -25.77 2.41
CA ILE A 154 -15.27 -25.16 2.67
C ILE A 154 -15.46 -23.72 3.16
N LEU A 155 -16.42 -22.97 2.58
CA LEU A 155 -16.73 -21.62 3.01
C LEU A 155 -17.20 -21.59 4.46
N ASP A 156 -18.14 -22.48 4.83
CA ASP A 156 -18.66 -22.57 6.20
C ASP A 156 -17.52 -22.86 7.20
N LYS A 157 -16.60 -23.78 6.86
CA LYS A 157 -15.41 -24.04 7.69
C LYS A 157 -14.47 -22.85 7.78
N MET A 158 -14.24 -22.14 6.67
CA MET A 158 -13.37 -20.98 6.63
C MET A 158 -13.91 -19.85 7.50
N ILE A 159 -15.21 -19.59 7.44
CA ILE A 159 -15.88 -18.59 8.29
C ILE A 159 -15.72 -18.96 9.77
N ASN A 160 -16.04 -20.20 10.14
CA ASN A 160 -15.94 -20.63 11.54
C ASN A 160 -14.52 -20.45 12.10
N VAL A 161 -13.49 -20.86 11.35
CA VAL A 161 -12.09 -20.70 11.78
C VAL A 161 -11.70 -19.22 11.92
N LEU A 162 -12.16 -18.36 11.02
CA LEU A 162 -11.89 -16.92 11.08
C LEU A 162 -12.61 -16.26 12.27
N GLU A 163 -13.85 -16.64 12.54
CA GLU A 163 -14.63 -16.14 13.67
C GLU A 163 -14.03 -16.58 15.02
N GLU A 164 -13.57 -17.83 15.12
CA GLU A 164 -12.84 -18.32 16.30
C GLU A 164 -11.56 -17.52 16.54
N ALA A 165 -10.80 -17.22 15.48
CA ALA A 165 -9.56 -16.45 15.58
C ALA A 165 -9.79 -14.99 16.00
N ILE A 166 -10.96 -14.39 15.71
CA ILE A 166 -11.31 -13.02 16.12
C ILE A 166 -11.74 -12.98 17.60
N ASN A 167 -12.32 -14.06 18.12
CA ASN A 167 -12.83 -14.14 19.50
C ASN A 167 -11.76 -14.53 20.53
N THR A 168 -10.49 -14.65 20.12
CA THR A 168 -9.35 -15.02 20.98
C THR A 168 -8.45 -13.81 21.23
#